data_AF-A0A832MWQ8-F1
#
_entry.id   AF-A0A832MWQ8-F1
#
_cell.length_a   1.000
_cell.length_b   1.000
_cell.length_c   1.000
_cell.angle_alpha   90.00
_cell.angle_beta   90.00
_cell.angle_gamma   90.00
#
_symmetry.space_group_name_H-M   'P 1'
#
loop_
_entity.id
_entity.type
_entity.pdbx_description
1 polymer ?
#
loop_
_entity_poly.entity_id
_entity_poly.type
_entity_poly.pdbx_seq_one_letter_code
_entity_poly.pdbx_strand_id
1 'polypeptide(L)'
;MGCLTSFFSFLKDYKYDTFVLEQRQRLKGALWRKLKANGPRRGREAGILCVIALALFNVSFYLHPALGDFGIEIKDQTPASAPVSGAKVRVLGHPEMPELTTGPTGEVSWALVPAGTYDIEVTYMSAYGVTARDTVRIMLSEGPVDVVVQASIYDAIVKLVTPTGRPVVGAEISVAGVPLGRTGATGEVVAPLIPAGSYNVSAKWYGQDVSPAEKLVVKGTRTYLLTAEKIATLQVRVLGAQGQGLGGAHVDVKLGTITVFSGVADSDGVVTLELPYGTYSVSATYKGVSASQDVELSSPTPPPLELRTAVFMELFGASMTFSTFMLWIIMVVIVVILLIIIAQEYNIYRRKKLPQLFGPAAPKQLEPGL
;
A
#
# COMPACT_ATOMS: atom_id res chain seq x y z
N MET A 1 47.51 -40.37 53.30
CA MET A 1 48.10 -39.99 52.00
C MET A 1 47.24 -40.41 50.79
N GLY A 2 46.40 -41.45 50.85
CA GLY A 2 45.58 -41.88 49.69
C GLY A 2 44.38 -41.00 49.29
N CYS A 3 43.89 -40.12 50.18
CA CYS A 3 42.76 -39.23 49.89
C CYS A 3 43.15 -37.99 49.06
N LEU A 4 44.44 -37.60 49.08
CA LEU A 4 44.95 -36.50 48.27
C LEU A 4 45.09 -36.89 46.80
N THR A 5 45.54 -38.11 46.49
CA THR A 5 45.83 -38.51 45.10
C THR A 5 44.57 -38.68 44.25
N SER A 6 43.44 -39.13 44.82
CA SER A 6 42.16 -39.20 44.07
C SER A 6 41.55 -37.81 43.84
N PHE A 7 41.69 -36.89 44.81
CA PHE A 7 41.20 -35.52 44.69
C PHE A 7 41.97 -34.72 43.62
N PHE A 8 43.27 -34.95 43.47
CA PHE A 8 44.08 -34.29 42.43
C PHE A 8 43.84 -34.86 41.02
N SER A 9 43.37 -36.12 40.89
CA SER A 9 42.99 -36.71 39.60
C SER A 9 41.67 -36.13 39.07
N PHE A 10 40.75 -35.74 39.96
CA PHE A 10 39.46 -35.14 39.61
C PHE A 10 39.58 -33.70 39.07
N LEU A 11 40.68 -33.01 39.38
CA LEU A 11 40.90 -31.60 39.01
C LEU A 11 41.66 -31.41 37.69
N LYS A 12 41.99 -32.50 36.98
CA LYS A 12 42.76 -32.43 35.73
C LYS A 12 41.91 -32.08 34.50
N ASP A 13 40.59 -32.13 34.63
CA ASP A 13 39.64 -32.00 33.51
C ASP A 13 39.04 -30.59 33.36
N TYR A 14 39.36 -29.64 34.24
CA TYR A 14 38.88 -28.26 34.14
C TYR A 14 40.00 -27.31 33.68
N LYS A 15 39.78 -26.63 32.54
CA LYS A 15 40.66 -25.56 32.07
C LYS A 15 40.49 -24.34 32.97
N TYR A 16 41.58 -23.88 33.57
CA TYR A 16 41.63 -22.70 34.44
C TYR A 16 42.19 -21.49 33.68
N ASP A 17 41.70 -20.30 34.01
CA ASP A 17 42.27 -19.03 33.56
C ASP A 17 43.69 -18.81 34.17
N THR A 18 44.58 -18.24 33.36
CA THR A 18 46.01 -18.02 33.67
C THR A 18 46.24 -17.09 34.87
N PHE A 19 45.36 -16.11 35.10
CA PHE A 19 45.41 -15.21 36.26
C PHE A 19 45.15 -15.96 37.58
N VAL A 20 44.24 -16.93 37.55
CA VAL A 20 43.86 -17.74 38.72
C VAL A 20 44.98 -18.70 39.11
N LEU A 21 45.73 -19.22 38.13
CA LEU A 21 46.91 -20.07 38.37
C LEU A 21 48.03 -19.30 39.06
N GLU A 22 48.27 -18.03 38.72
CA GLU A 22 49.34 -17.23 39.30
C GLU A 22 49.04 -16.83 40.77
N GLN A 23 47.81 -16.41 41.05
CA GLN A 23 47.36 -16.09 42.43
C GLN A 23 47.40 -17.33 43.33
N ARG A 24 47.02 -18.50 42.81
CA ARG A 24 47.12 -19.79 43.51
C ARG A 24 48.56 -20.11 43.92
N GLN A 25 49.55 -19.89 43.04
CA GLN A 25 50.96 -20.18 43.35
C GLN A 25 51.51 -19.21 44.40
N ARG A 26 51.17 -17.92 44.32
CA ARG A 26 51.60 -16.90 45.30
C ARG A 26 51.03 -17.15 46.69
N LEU A 27 49.75 -17.49 46.79
CA LEU A 27 49.08 -17.79 48.06
C LEU A 27 49.52 -19.11 48.67
N LYS A 28 49.73 -20.17 47.85
CA LYS A 28 50.38 -21.41 48.31
C LYS A 28 51.74 -21.10 48.93
N GLY A 29 52.57 -20.29 48.27
CA GLY A 29 53.88 -19.90 48.79
C GLY A 29 53.83 -19.04 50.07
N ALA A 30 52.83 -18.17 50.23
CA ALA A 30 52.64 -17.36 51.43
C ALA A 30 52.14 -18.20 52.62
N LEU A 31 51.22 -19.13 52.38
CA LEU A 31 50.66 -20.01 53.40
C LEU A 31 51.70 -21.03 53.88
N TRP A 32 52.48 -21.60 52.95
CA TRP A 32 53.60 -22.49 53.30
C TRP A 32 54.64 -21.78 54.17
N ARG A 33 54.92 -20.50 53.89
CA ARG A 33 55.82 -19.68 54.72
C ARG A 33 55.26 -19.47 56.13
N LYS A 34 53.96 -19.21 56.28
CA LYS A 34 53.31 -19.07 57.61
C LYS A 34 53.25 -20.39 58.39
N LEU A 35 53.03 -21.51 57.71
CA LEU A 35 53.06 -22.84 58.31
C LEU A 35 54.48 -23.24 58.79
N LYS A 36 55.52 -22.80 58.07
CA LYS A 36 56.91 -23.05 58.45
C LYS A 36 57.37 -22.17 59.62
N ALA A 37 56.81 -20.97 59.76
CA ALA A 37 57.12 -20.03 60.83
C ALA A 37 56.50 -20.43 62.19
N ASN A 38 55.33 -21.07 62.18
CA ASN A 38 54.67 -21.58 63.38
C ASN A 38 54.95 -23.08 63.55
N GLY A 39 56.05 -23.40 64.24
CA GLY A 39 56.48 -24.77 64.53
C GLY A 39 55.42 -25.66 65.22
N PRO A 40 55.70 -26.98 65.37
CA PRO A 40 54.71 -28.04 65.54
C PRO A 40 54.12 -28.14 66.97
N ARG A 41 53.49 -27.07 67.46
CA ARG A 41 52.80 -27.06 68.77
C ARG A 41 51.38 -26.50 68.66
N ARG A 42 50.53 -27.21 67.91
CA ARG A 42 49.05 -27.35 68.05
C ARG A 42 48.54 -28.25 66.91
N GLY A 43 49.05 -29.49 66.91
CA GLY A 43 49.15 -30.37 65.74
C GLY A 43 47.91 -31.18 65.32
N ARG A 44 46.69 -30.82 65.71
CA ARG A 44 45.48 -31.45 65.13
C ARG A 44 44.39 -30.44 64.77
N GLU A 45 44.07 -29.52 65.66
CA GLU A 45 42.98 -28.55 65.44
C GLU A 45 43.32 -27.50 64.38
N ALA A 46 44.55 -26.97 64.37
CA ALA A 46 44.99 -25.99 63.37
C ALA A 46 45.11 -26.58 61.96
N GLY A 47 45.47 -27.87 61.84
CA GLY A 47 45.54 -28.58 60.57
C GLY A 47 44.14 -28.84 59.99
N ILE A 48 43.19 -29.25 60.82
CA ILE A 48 41.81 -29.50 60.41
C ILE A 48 41.10 -28.18 60.04
N LEU A 49 41.25 -27.12 60.84
CA LEU A 49 40.73 -25.79 60.50
C LEU A 49 41.36 -25.23 59.22
N CYS A 50 42.65 -25.50 58.96
CA CYS A 50 43.31 -25.07 57.72
C CYS A 50 42.81 -25.86 56.50
N VAL A 51 42.54 -27.16 56.64
CA VAL A 51 41.98 -27.98 55.56
C VAL A 51 40.53 -27.63 55.30
N ILE A 52 39.73 -27.38 56.34
CA ILE A 52 38.35 -26.89 56.22
C ILE A 52 38.33 -25.49 55.61
N ALA A 53 39.21 -24.58 56.04
CA ALA A 53 39.33 -23.26 55.43
C ALA A 53 39.80 -23.33 53.97
N LEU A 54 40.77 -24.18 53.62
CA LEU A 54 41.16 -24.40 52.23
C LEU A 54 40.06 -25.06 51.41
N ALA A 55 39.29 -25.99 51.99
CA ALA A 55 38.19 -26.67 51.32
C ALA A 55 37.02 -25.69 51.10
N LEU A 56 36.59 -24.95 52.12
CA LEU A 56 35.55 -23.92 52.01
C LEU A 56 35.98 -22.78 51.09
N PHE A 57 37.24 -22.34 51.15
CA PHE A 57 37.75 -21.27 50.28
C PHE A 57 37.92 -21.74 48.83
N ASN A 58 38.32 -23.00 48.59
CA ASN A 58 38.29 -23.57 47.25
C ASN A 58 36.84 -23.73 46.76
N VAL A 59 35.92 -24.23 47.58
CA VAL A 59 34.50 -24.40 47.22
C VAL A 59 33.86 -23.05 46.88
N SER A 60 34.15 -21.98 47.63
CA SER A 60 33.74 -20.61 47.30
C SER A 60 34.38 -20.07 46.01
N PHE A 61 35.49 -20.63 45.54
CA PHE A 61 36.16 -20.21 44.31
C PHE A 61 35.74 -21.03 43.07
N TYR A 62 35.08 -22.18 43.27
CA TYR A 62 34.69 -23.11 42.20
C TYR A 62 33.37 -22.78 41.48
N LEU A 63 32.67 -21.71 41.87
CA LEU A 63 31.38 -21.33 41.28
C LEU A 63 31.32 -19.82 41.01
N HIS A 64 32.35 -19.27 40.36
CA HIS A 64 32.09 -18.06 39.58
C HIS A 64 31.60 -18.55 38.23
N PRO A 65 30.28 -18.54 37.94
CA PRO A 65 29.87 -18.68 36.55
C PRO A 65 30.60 -17.60 35.78
N ALA A 66 31.12 -17.94 34.59
CA ALA A 66 31.65 -16.92 33.70
C ALA A 66 30.54 -15.88 33.47
N LEU A 67 30.78 -14.64 33.87
CA LEU A 67 29.86 -13.53 33.70
C LEU A 67 30.21 -12.86 32.38
N GLY A 68 29.21 -12.68 31.51
CA GLY A 68 29.35 -11.99 30.24
C GLY A 68 28.30 -10.91 30.09
N ASP A 69 28.58 -9.94 29.21
CA ASP A 69 27.56 -9.01 28.74
C ASP A 69 26.77 -9.69 27.62
N PHE A 70 25.45 -9.58 27.68
CA PHE A 70 24.56 -10.25 26.75
C PHE A 70 23.70 -9.22 26.01
N GLY A 71 23.97 -9.06 24.72
CA GLY A 71 23.26 -8.18 23.80
C GLY A 71 22.27 -8.94 22.93
N ILE A 72 21.10 -8.36 22.71
CA ILE A 72 20.10 -8.84 21.75
C ILE A 72 19.69 -7.69 20.86
N GLU A 73 19.70 -7.94 19.56
CA GLU A 73 19.17 -7.05 18.54
C GLU A 73 17.91 -7.67 17.93
N ILE A 74 16.79 -6.94 17.92
CA ILE A 74 15.53 -7.39 17.35
C ILE A 74 15.33 -6.73 16.00
N LYS A 75 15.17 -7.55 14.97
CA LYS A 75 14.92 -7.11 13.59
C LYS A 75 13.61 -7.65 13.07
N ASP A 76 13.00 -6.92 12.16
CA ASP A 76 11.87 -7.41 11.38
C ASP A 76 12.34 -8.35 10.27
N GLN A 77 11.39 -9.04 9.65
CA GLN A 77 11.62 -9.93 8.51
C GLN A 77 11.39 -9.20 7.17
N THR A 78 11.67 -7.90 7.12
CA THR A 78 11.75 -7.18 5.84
C THR A 78 13.09 -7.51 5.16
N PRO A 79 13.22 -7.33 3.84
CA PRO A 79 14.51 -7.49 3.15
C PRO A 79 15.63 -6.59 3.70
N ALA A 80 15.27 -5.45 4.33
CA ALA A 80 16.22 -4.56 4.97
C ALA A 80 16.63 -5.04 6.37
N SER A 81 15.89 -5.99 6.96
CA SER A 81 16.01 -6.46 8.35
C SER A 81 16.11 -5.26 9.30
N ALA A 82 15.09 -4.40 9.25
CA ALA A 82 15.11 -3.15 9.99
C ALA A 82 14.96 -3.42 11.50
N PRO A 83 15.59 -2.60 12.36
CA PRO A 83 15.47 -2.75 13.80
C PRO A 83 14.03 -2.47 14.26
N VAL A 84 13.54 -3.30 15.18
CA VAL A 84 12.18 -3.15 15.76
C VAL A 84 12.29 -2.38 17.07
N SER A 85 11.78 -1.16 17.07
CA SER A 85 11.70 -0.32 18.27
C SER A 85 10.43 -0.65 19.08
N GLY A 86 10.51 -0.59 20.42
CA GLY A 86 9.37 -0.78 21.31
C GLY A 86 8.98 -2.25 21.58
N ALA A 87 9.80 -3.21 21.17
CA ALA A 87 9.61 -4.62 21.50
C ALA A 87 10.06 -4.89 22.94
N LYS A 88 9.26 -5.66 23.69
CA LYS A 88 9.55 -6.09 25.05
C LYS A 88 10.30 -7.40 25.04
N VAL A 89 11.38 -7.48 25.80
CA VAL A 89 12.22 -8.67 25.89
C VAL A 89 12.29 -9.13 27.33
N ARG A 90 11.91 -10.38 27.54
CA ARG A 90 11.88 -11.02 28.86
C ARG A 90 12.59 -12.36 28.81
N VAL A 91 13.40 -12.63 29.82
CA VAL A 91 14.01 -13.95 29.99
C VAL A 91 13.09 -14.84 30.82
N LEU A 92 12.69 -15.98 30.26
CA LEU A 92 11.79 -16.93 30.88
C LEU A 92 12.51 -17.72 31.99
N GLY A 93 11.83 -17.92 33.11
CA GLY A 93 12.39 -18.63 34.27
C GLY A 93 13.34 -17.83 35.14
N HIS A 94 13.65 -16.58 34.77
CA HIS A 94 14.60 -15.70 35.45
C HIS A 94 13.96 -14.35 35.85
N PRO A 95 13.07 -14.32 36.85
CA PRO A 95 12.38 -13.09 37.29
C PRO A 95 13.33 -12.02 37.87
N GLU A 96 14.54 -12.40 38.25
CA GLU A 96 15.61 -11.49 38.69
C GLU A 96 16.14 -10.60 37.55
N MET A 97 15.97 -11.01 36.30
CA MET A 97 16.37 -10.22 35.14
C MET A 97 15.22 -9.27 34.73
N PRO A 98 15.49 -7.95 34.62
CA PRO A 98 14.45 -7.00 34.26
C PRO A 98 13.98 -7.21 32.81
N GLU A 99 12.68 -7.02 32.58
CA GLU A 99 12.13 -6.87 31.22
C GLU A 99 12.67 -5.58 30.62
N LEU A 100 13.27 -5.68 29.44
CA LEU A 100 13.81 -4.54 28.69
C LEU A 100 12.91 -4.22 27.50
N THR A 101 12.92 -2.97 27.05
CA THR A 101 12.21 -2.54 25.84
C THR A 101 13.22 -1.99 24.84
N THR A 102 13.15 -2.41 23.58
CA THR A 102 14.09 -1.98 22.54
C THR A 102 13.95 -0.49 22.22
N GLY A 103 15.10 0.16 22.05
CA GLY A 103 15.18 1.54 21.54
C GLY A 103 15.12 1.61 20.01
N PRO A 104 15.42 2.79 19.42
CA PRO A 104 15.41 2.98 17.96
C PRO A 104 16.38 2.08 17.17
N THR A 105 17.43 1.56 17.82
CA THR A 105 18.40 0.63 17.23
C THR A 105 17.95 -0.83 17.32
N GLY A 106 16.83 -1.14 17.98
CA GLY A 106 16.36 -2.51 18.15
C GLY A 106 17.15 -3.32 19.20
N GLU A 107 18.09 -2.70 19.90
CA GLU A 107 19.02 -3.38 20.81
C GLU A 107 18.57 -3.30 22.28
N VAL A 108 18.86 -4.38 23.02
CA VAL A 108 18.80 -4.44 24.49
C VAL A 108 20.00 -5.24 25.00
N SER A 109 20.50 -4.92 26.19
CA SER A 109 21.62 -5.64 26.77
C SER A 109 21.48 -5.82 28.28
N TRP A 110 21.84 -7.01 28.77
CA TRP A 110 22.02 -7.27 30.20
C TRP A 110 23.51 -7.41 30.49
N ALA A 111 23.96 -6.75 31.55
CA ALA A 111 25.35 -6.90 32.01
C ALA A 111 25.45 -8.03 33.04
N LEU A 112 26.62 -8.66 33.11
CA LEU A 112 26.95 -9.66 34.13
C LEU A 112 25.98 -10.86 34.18
N VAL A 113 25.59 -11.38 33.01
CA VAL A 113 24.75 -12.56 32.90
C VAL A 113 25.61 -13.82 33.06
N PRO A 114 25.26 -14.76 33.96
CA PRO A 114 25.93 -16.04 34.07
C PRO A 114 25.89 -16.85 32.77
N ALA A 115 26.97 -17.58 32.47
CA ALA A 115 26.95 -18.58 31.41
C ALA A 115 25.86 -19.63 31.69
N GLY A 116 25.06 -19.95 30.67
CA GLY A 116 23.88 -20.79 30.81
C GLY A 116 22.99 -20.78 29.58
N THR A 117 21.95 -21.61 29.60
CA THR A 117 20.93 -21.64 28.54
C THR A 117 19.72 -20.83 28.99
N TYR A 118 19.30 -19.89 28.17
CA TYR A 118 18.21 -18.97 28.44
C TYR A 118 17.14 -19.07 27.35
N ASP A 119 15.87 -19.15 27.76
CA ASP A 119 14.73 -19.02 26.86
C ASP A 119 14.24 -17.56 26.93
N ILE A 120 14.22 -16.89 25.78
CA ILE A 120 13.94 -15.46 25.69
C ILE A 120 12.66 -15.26 24.92
N GLU A 121 11.72 -14.56 25.53
CA GLU A 121 10.46 -14.16 24.93
C GLU A 121 10.55 -12.71 24.44
N VAL A 122 10.32 -12.51 23.14
CA VAL A 122 10.17 -11.20 22.52
C VAL A 122 8.69 -10.98 22.25
N THR A 123 8.15 -9.90 22.81
CA THR A 123 6.75 -9.50 22.64
C THR A 123 6.67 -8.11 22.01
N TYR A 124 6.00 -7.98 20.87
CA TYR A 124 5.78 -6.70 20.21
C TYR A 124 4.29 -6.41 20.07
N MET A 125 3.83 -5.27 20.59
CA MET A 125 2.46 -4.81 20.44
C MET A 125 2.35 -3.96 19.17
N SER A 126 1.75 -4.52 18.11
CA SER A 126 1.55 -3.77 16.88
C SER A 126 0.40 -2.76 16.99
N ALA A 127 0.46 -1.71 16.16
CA ALA A 127 -0.66 -0.77 16.00
C ALA A 127 -1.96 -1.45 15.53
N TYR A 128 -1.85 -2.63 14.91
CA TYR A 128 -2.96 -3.42 14.38
C TYR A 128 -3.70 -4.25 15.44
N GLY A 129 -3.39 -4.05 16.72
CA GLY A 129 -4.05 -4.74 17.85
C GLY A 129 -3.63 -6.19 18.01
N VAL A 130 -2.59 -6.63 17.29
CA VAL A 130 -2.03 -7.98 17.39
C VAL A 130 -0.67 -7.91 18.08
N THR A 131 -0.47 -8.80 19.05
CA THR A 131 0.82 -8.97 19.73
C THR A 131 1.60 -10.08 19.04
N ALA A 132 2.74 -9.75 18.44
CA ALA A 132 3.71 -10.74 17.98
C ALA A 132 4.45 -11.31 19.20
N ARG A 133 4.63 -12.63 19.24
CA ARG A 133 5.42 -13.31 20.26
C ARG A 133 6.36 -14.31 19.60
N ASP A 134 7.64 -14.16 19.86
CA ASP A 134 8.68 -15.07 19.40
C ASP A 134 9.48 -15.55 20.62
N THR A 135 9.88 -16.82 20.63
CA THR A 135 10.70 -17.40 21.70
C THR A 135 11.97 -17.98 21.11
N VAL A 136 13.12 -17.57 21.64
CA VAL A 136 14.44 -18.00 21.18
C VAL A 136 15.23 -18.59 22.35
N ARG A 137 15.83 -19.76 22.14
CA ARG A 137 16.73 -20.40 23.09
C ARG A 137 18.17 -20.05 22.75
N ILE A 138 18.89 -19.46 23.70
CA ILE A 138 20.27 -19.00 23.53
C ILE A 138 21.16 -19.64 24.59
N MET A 139 22.38 -20.00 24.19
CA MET A 139 23.40 -20.51 25.10
C MET A 139 24.50 -19.45 25.24
N LEU A 140 24.67 -18.95 26.46
CA LEU A 140 25.72 -17.99 26.80
C LEU A 140 26.99 -18.74 27.23
N SER A 141 28.08 -18.46 26.55
CA SER A 141 29.45 -18.90 26.89
C SER A 141 30.28 -17.73 27.42
N GLU A 142 31.56 -17.96 27.74
CA GLU A 142 32.44 -16.89 28.23
C GLU A 142 32.64 -15.80 27.17
N GLY A 143 32.33 -14.54 27.50
CA GLY A 143 32.51 -13.36 26.63
C GLY A 143 31.21 -12.65 26.25
N PRO A 144 31.29 -11.50 25.55
CA PRO A 144 30.12 -10.80 25.05
C PRO A 144 29.44 -11.63 23.96
N VAL A 145 28.12 -11.79 24.07
CA VAL A 145 27.32 -12.50 23.06
C VAL A 145 26.27 -11.54 22.51
N ASP A 146 26.34 -11.30 21.20
CA ASP A 146 25.33 -10.53 20.47
C ASP A 146 24.45 -11.49 19.67
N VAL A 147 23.15 -11.49 19.95
CA VAL A 147 22.17 -12.34 19.25
C VAL A 147 21.20 -11.49 18.46
N VAL A 148 21.01 -11.83 17.19
CA VAL A 148 19.98 -11.22 16.35
C VAL A 148 18.72 -12.09 16.35
N VAL A 149 17.60 -11.55 16.81
CA VAL A 149 16.29 -12.20 16.80
C VAL A 149 15.44 -11.61 15.67
N GLN A 150 15.00 -12.47 14.75
CA GLN A 150 14.12 -12.11 13.64
C GLN A 150 12.66 -12.24 14.09
N ALA A 151 12.07 -11.13 14.52
CA ALA A 151 10.68 -11.11 14.96
C ALA A 151 9.72 -11.38 13.79
N SER A 152 8.59 -12.03 14.06
CA SER A 152 7.56 -12.36 13.07
C SER A 152 6.72 -11.14 12.63
N ILE A 153 7.40 -10.06 12.25
CA ILE A 153 6.90 -8.74 11.89
C ILE A 153 7.36 -8.43 10.45
N TYR A 154 6.45 -7.90 9.63
CA TYR A 154 6.65 -7.74 8.19
C TYR A 154 6.15 -6.38 7.69
N ASP A 155 6.45 -6.09 6.44
CA ASP A 155 5.79 -5.03 5.67
C ASP A 155 4.86 -5.65 4.62
N ALA A 156 3.55 -5.48 4.76
CA ALA A 156 2.59 -5.99 3.78
C ALA A 156 2.24 -4.91 2.76
N ILE A 157 2.47 -5.17 1.48
CA ILE A 157 2.03 -4.28 0.39
C ILE A 157 0.62 -4.72 -0.01
N VAL A 158 -0.39 -3.93 0.31
CA VAL A 158 -1.78 -4.24 -0.05
C VAL A 158 -2.05 -3.66 -1.42
N LYS A 159 -2.41 -4.51 -2.39
CA LYS A 159 -2.80 -4.12 -3.75
C LYS A 159 -4.29 -4.33 -3.94
N LEU A 160 -5.04 -3.24 -4.09
CA LEU A 160 -6.48 -3.25 -4.30
C LEU A 160 -6.80 -3.16 -5.79
N VAL A 161 -7.55 -4.13 -6.29
CA VAL A 161 -8.01 -4.19 -7.70
C VAL A 161 -9.52 -4.24 -7.80
N THR A 162 -10.08 -3.76 -8.90
CA THR A 162 -11.49 -3.92 -9.25
C THR A 162 -11.79 -5.37 -9.63
N PRO A 163 -13.08 -5.78 -9.72
CA PRO A 163 -13.45 -7.11 -10.19
C PRO A 163 -12.92 -7.47 -11.59
N THR A 164 -12.63 -6.49 -12.45
CA THR A 164 -12.00 -6.72 -13.77
C THR A 164 -10.46 -6.75 -13.72
N GLY A 165 -9.87 -6.58 -12.53
CA GLY A 165 -8.42 -6.64 -12.30
C GLY A 165 -7.70 -5.30 -12.48
N ARG A 166 -8.42 -4.18 -12.66
CA ARG A 166 -7.79 -2.86 -12.78
C ARG A 166 -7.37 -2.35 -11.39
N PRO A 167 -6.23 -1.64 -11.27
CA PRO A 167 -5.83 -1.06 -10.00
C PRO A 167 -6.81 0.02 -9.54
N VAL A 168 -7.22 -0.01 -8.27
CA VAL A 168 -8.06 1.03 -7.67
C VAL A 168 -7.16 2.16 -7.18
N VAL A 169 -7.16 3.31 -7.87
CA VAL A 169 -6.30 4.46 -7.55
C VAL A 169 -7.01 5.46 -6.64
N GLY A 170 -6.32 5.93 -5.59
CA GLY A 170 -6.83 6.94 -4.68
C GLY A 170 -7.84 6.44 -3.64
N ALA A 171 -8.00 5.13 -3.45
CA ALA A 171 -8.86 4.57 -2.41
C ALA A 171 -8.18 4.69 -1.04
N GLU A 172 -8.94 5.11 -0.03
CA GLU A 172 -8.50 5.19 1.36
C GLU A 172 -8.59 3.79 2.00
N ILE A 173 -7.45 3.25 2.44
CA ILE A 173 -7.36 1.90 3.02
C ILE A 173 -7.04 1.98 4.50
N SER A 174 -7.71 1.14 5.29
CA SER A 174 -7.34 0.86 6.68
C SER A 174 -7.28 -0.64 6.93
N VAL A 175 -6.34 -1.06 7.77
CA VAL A 175 -6.17 -2.47 8.15
C VAL A 175 -6.34 -2.58 9.66
N ALA A 176 -7.26 -3.43 10.13
CA ALA A 176 -7.62 -3.54 11.55
C ALA A 176 -7.92 -2.18 12.23
N GLY A 177 -8.50 -1.23 11.48
CA GLY A 177 -8.80 0.12 11.95
C GLY A 177 -7.65 1.12 11.89
N VAL A 178 -6.44 0.70 11.52
CA VAL A 178 -5.28 1.57 11.31
C VAL A 178 -5.31 2.14 9.90
N PRO A 179 -5.42 3.47 9.71
CA PRO A 179 -5.42 4.09 8.39
C PRO A 179 -4.02 4.05 7.76
N LEU A 180 -3.91 3.53 6.54
CA LEU A 180 -2.66 3.43 5.78
C LEU A 180 -2.50 4.56 4.76
N GLY A 181 -3.55 5.34 4.52
CA GLY A 181 -3.58 6.40 3.50
C GLY A 181 -4.29 5.96 2.23
N ARG A 182 -3.90 6.56 1.09
CA ARG A 182 -4.52 6.34 -0.22
C ARG A 182 -3.67 5.45 -1.11
N THR A 183 -4.32 4.62 -1.93
CA THR A 183 -3.64 3.79 -2.93
C THR A 183 -2.96 4.64 -4.00
N GLY A 184 -1.75 4.23 -4.39
CA GLY A 184 -1.00 4.86 -5.48
C GLY A 184 -1.51 4.49 -6.87
N ALA A 185 -0.76 4.87 -7.92
CA ALA A 185 -1.10 4.60 -9.32
C ALA A 185 -1.19 3.10 -9.67
N THR A 186 -0.50 2.24 -8.92
CA THR A 186 -0.53 0.78 -9.05
C THR A 186 -1.62 0.11 -8.22
N GLY A 187 -2.43 0.88 -7.49
CA GLY A 187 -3.43 0.38 -6.54
C GLY A 187 -2.82 -0.11 -5.22
N GLU A 188 -1.58 0.26 -4.92
CA GLU A 188 -0.82 -0.26 -3.78
C GLU A 188 -0.73 0.72 -2.61
N VAL A 189 -0.69 0.18 -1.39
CA VAL A 189 -0.39 0.89 -0.14
C VAL A 189 0.41 -0.02 0.80
N VAL A 190 1.29 0.53 1.62
CA VAL A 190 2.14 -0.25 2.54
C VAL A 190 1.52 -0.27 3.94
N ALA A 191 1.44 -1.46 4.53
CA ALA A 191 1.13 -1.70 5.93
C ALA A 191 2.44 -2.08 6.67
N PRO A 192 3.13 -1.11 7.28
CA PRO A 192 4.43 -1.35 7.90
C PRO A 192 4.31 -2.04 9.26
N LEU A 193 5.31 -2.80 9.65
CA LEU A 193 5.42 -3.43 10.98
C LEU A 193 4.17 -4.24 11.38
N ILE A 194 3.60 -4.97 10.42
CA ILE A 194 2.42 -5.81 10.61
C ILE A 194 2.82 -7.25 10.96
N PRO A 195 2.38 -7.81 12.10
CA PRO A 195 2.64 -9.21 12.44
C PRO A 195 1.98 -10.19 11.46
N ALA A 196 2.47 -11.43 11.40
CA ALA A 196 1.72 -12.51 10.74
C ALA A 196 0.33 -12.68 11.39
N GLY A 197 -0.70 -12.81 10.56
CA GLY A 197 -2.07 -12.85 11.06
C GLY A 197 -3.11 -12.64 9.97
N SER A 198 -4.38 -12.62 10.37
CA SER A 198 -5.52 -12.32 9.49
C SER A 198 -6.19 -11.03 9.94
N TYR A 199 -6.28 -10.06 9.04
CA TYR A 199 -6.74 -8.71 9.32
C TYR A 199 -7.93 -8.35 8.43
N ASN A 200 -8.91 -7.66 9.02
CA ASN A 200 -9.97 -7.04 8.23
C ASN A 200 -9.41 -5.80 7.53
N VAL A 201 -9.75 -5.65 6.26
CA VAL A 201 -9.38 -4.48 5.46
C VAL A 201 -10.65 -3.69 5.18
N SER A 202 -10.63 -2.40 5.47
CA SER A 202 -11.65 -1.48 5.01
C SER A 202 -11.08 -0.59 3.93
N ALA A 203 -11.86 -0.37 2.88
CA ALA A 203 -11.47 0.47 1.77
C ALA A 203 -12.62 1.41 1.39
N LYS A 204 -12.32 2.68 1.17
CA LYS A 204 -13.26 3.66 0.65
C LYS A 204 -12.74 4.30 -0.63
N TRP A 205 -13.58 4.35 -1.66
CA TRP A 205 -13.24 4.97 -2.93
C TRP A 205 -14.28 6.02 -3.28
N TYR A 206 -13.84 7.26 -3.50
CA TYR A 206 -14.72 8.44 -3.59
C TYR A 206 -15.72 8.57 -2.43
N GLY A 207 -15.34 8.11 -1.23
CA GLY A 207 -16.19 8.12 -0.03
C GLY A 207 -17.17 6.95 0.08
N GLN A 208 -17.29 6.11 -0.96
CA GLN A 208 -18.12 4.91 -0.96
C GLN A 208 -17.34 3.70 -0.44
N ASP A 209 -18.02 2.80 0.26
CA ASP A 209 -17.43 1.56 0.77
C ASP A 209 -17.16 0.56 -0.36
N VAL A 210 -15.90 0.15 -0.50
CA VAL A 210 -15.42 -0.84 -1.47
C VAL A 210 -14.57 -1.92 -0.79
N SER A 211 -14.80 -2.12 0.51
CA SER A 211 -14.03 -3.06 1.33
C SER A 211 -14.06 -4.47 0.71
N PRO A 212 -12.91 -5.16 0.60
CA PRO A 212 -12.87 -6.53 0.11
C PRO A 212 -13.55 -7.47 1.12
N ALA A 213 -14.23 -8.52 0.64
CA ALA A 213 -14.78 -9.55 1.53
C ALA A 213 -13.67 -10.44 2.13
N GLU A 214 -12.58 -10.65 1.40
CA GLU A 214 -11.46 -11.45 1.87
C GLU A 214 -10.61 -10.69 2.89
N LYS A 215 -10.20 -11.41 3.94
CA LYS A 215 -9.27 -10.87 4.94
C LYS A 215 -7.85 -10.86 4.38
N LEU A 216 -7.08 -9.85 4.77
CA LEU A 216 -5.64 -9.82 4.53
C LEU A 216 -4.95 -10.86 5.41
N VAL A 217 -4.39 -11.91 4.81
CA VAL A 217 -3.65 -12.95 5.52
C VAL A 217 -2.14 -12.73 5.35
N VAL A 218 -1.53 -12.05 6.31
CA VAL A 218 -0.09 -11.74 6.31
C VAL A 218 0.70 -12.98 6.74
N LYS A 219 1.64 -13.38 5.88
CA LYS A 219 2.59 -14.49 6.11
C LYS A 219 4.06 -14.09 5.88
N GLY A 220 4.32 -12.84 5.48
CA GLY A 220 5.62 -12.41 4.98
C GLY A 220 5.59 -11.02 4.34
N THR A 221 6.76 -10.46 4.11
CA THR A 221 6.94 -9.19 3.39
C THR A 221 6.74 -9.40 1.89
N ARG A 222 5.56 -9.04 1.36
CA ARG A 222 5.18 -9.21 -0.06
C ARG A 222 3.95 -8.41 -0.42
N THR A 223 3.59 -8.46 -1.71
CA THR A 223 2.33 -7.91 -2.22
C THR A 223 1.16 -8.88 -2.02
N TYR A 224 0.09 -8.39 -1.44
CA TYR A 224 -1.18 -9.08 -1.21
C TYR A 224 -2.25 -8.45 -2.11
N LEU A 225 -2.72 -9.23 -3.07
CA LEU A 225 -3.80 -8.82 -3.97
C LEU A 225 -5.15 -8.99 -3.27
N LEU A 226 -5.95 -7.93 -3.23
CA LEU A 226 -7.33 -7.94 -2.73
C LEU A 226 -8.26 -7.36 -3.80
N THR A 227 -9.42 -7.99 -3.97
CA THR A 227 -10.45 -7.53 -4.91
C THR A 227 -11.48 -6.69 -4.17
N ALA A 228 -11.65 -5.45 -4.59
CA ALA A 228 -12.65 -4.54 -4.08
C ALA A 228 -14.07 -5.01 -4.43
N GLU A 229 -14.99 -4.87 -3.46
CA GLU A 229 -16.40 -5.18 -3.67
C GLU A 229 -17.22 -3.91 -3.95
N LYS A 230 -18.50 -4.11 -4.31
CA LYS A 230 -19.45 -3.02 -4.57
C LYS A 230 -18.96 -2.06 -5.66
N ILE A 231 -18.36 -2.63 -6.70
CA ILE A 231 -17.94 -1.91 -7.90
C ILE A 231 -18.83 -2.34 -9.07
N ALA A 232 -19.32 -1.36 -9.81
CA ALA A 232 -20.13 -1.52 -11.01
C ALA A 232 -19.36 -1.08 -12.25
N THR A 233 -19.56 -1.77 -13.37
CA THR A 233 -19.10 -1.35 -14.69
C THR A 233 -20.20 -0.54 -15.37
N LEU A 234 -20.09 0.79 -15.34
CA LEU A 234 -21.02 1.69 -16.01
C LEU A 234 -20.62 1.85 -17.48
N GLN A 235 -21.55 1.49 -18.38
CA GLN A 235 -21.47 1.82 -19.80
C GLN A 235 -22.40 3.00 -20.10
N VAL A 236 -21.85 4.10 -20.57
CA VAL A 236 -22.59 5.28 -21.03
C VAL A 236 -22.59 5.29 -22.55
N ARG A 237 -23.77 5.42 -23.17
CA ARG A 237 -23.95 5.56 -24.62
C ARG A 237 -24.51 6.94 -24.91
N VAL A 238 -23.74 7.78 -25.59
CA VAL A 238 -24.15 9.11 -26.02
C VAL A 238 -24.77 9.01 -27.40
N LEU A 239 -26.08 9.26 -27.48
CA LEU A 239 -26.88 9.11 -28.68
C LEU A 239 -27.41 10.46 -29.16
N GLY A 240 -27.57 10.62 -30.48
CA GLY A 240 -28.31 11.71 -31.10
C GLY A 240 -29.81 11.43 -31.17
N ALA A 241 -30.55 12.39 -31.71
CA ALA A 241 -32.01 12.33 -31.81
C ALA A 241 -32.52 11.19 -32.72
N GLN A 242 -31.70 10.68 -33.65
CA GLN A 242 -32.03 9.54 -34.51
C GLN A 242 -31.48 8.21 -33.96
N GLY A 243 -30.94 8.20 -32.73
CA GLY A 243 -30.32 7.02 -32.13
C GLY A 243 -28.90 6.73 -32.62
N GLN A 244 -28.30 7.64 -33.40
CA GLN A 244 -26.91 7.50 -33.83
C GLN A 244 -25.93 7.73 -32.66
N GLY A 245 -24.87 6.93 -32.57
CA GLY A 245 -23.78 7.15 -31.62
C GLY A 245 -23.04 8.46 -31.93
N LEU A 246 -22.76 9.25 -30.89
CA LEU A 246 -22.06 10.53 -31.02
C LEU A 246 -20.61 10.40 -30.55
N GLY A 247 -19.76 9.86 -31.41
CA GLY A 247 -18.35 9.73 -31.10
C GLY A 247 -17.65 11.07 -30.97
N GLY A 248 -16.72 11.19 -30.03
CA GLY A 248 -16.10 12.48 -29.69
C GLY A 248 -16.91 13.35 -28.72
N ALA A 249 -18.05 12.87 -28.22
CA ALA A 249 -18.77 13.57 -27.15
C ALA A 249 -17.96 13.59 -25.85
N HIS A 250 -17.93 14.73 -25.18
CA HIS A 250 -17.30 14.86 -23.87
C HIS A 250 -18.26 14.36 -22.79
N VAL A 251 -17.82 13.45 -21.93
CA VAL A 251 -18.63 12.84 -20.88
C VAL A 251 -18.00 13.15 -19.53
N ASP A 252 -18.81 13.72 -18.64
CA ASP A 252 -18.46 13.99 -17.25
C ASP A 252 -19.37 13.16 -16.33
N VAL A 253 -18.77 12.49 -15.35
CA VAL A 253 -19.47 11.75 -14.31
C VAL A 253 -19.15 12.38 -12.96
N LYS A 254 -20.20 12.72 -12.20
CA LYS A 254 -20.09 13.38 -10.89
C LYS A 254 -20.77 12.56 -9.80
N LEU A 255 -20.11 12.50 -8.64
CA LEU A 255 -20.69 12.03 -7.39
C LEU A 255 -20.90 13.25 -6.48
N GLY A 256 -22.14 13.75 -6.43
CA GLY A 256 -22.44 15.04 -5.81
C GLY A 256 -21.67 16.17 -6.50
N THR A 257 -20.70 16.77 -5.81
CA THR A 257 -19.84 17.85 -6.34
C THR A 257 -18.49 17.36 -6.88
N ILE A 258 -18.13 16.09 -6.64
CA ILE A 258 -16.84 15.52 -7.02
C ILE A 258 -16.95 14.99 -8.45
N THR A 259 -16.05 15.42 -9.34
CA THR A 259 -15.93 14.84 -10.68
C THR A 259 -15.08 13.58 -10.59
N VAL A 260 -15.68 12.41 -10.83
CA VAL A 260 -15.02 11.10 -10.72
C VAL A 260 -14.46 10.63 -12.06
N PHE A 261 -15.01 11.14 -13.17
CA PHE A 261 -14.53 10.87 -14.51
C PHE A 261 -14.83 12.05 -15.43
N SER A 262 -13.90 12.34 -16.33
CA SER A 262 -14.05 13.28 -17.43
C SER A 262 -13.28 12.75 -18.63
N GLY A 263 -13.93 12.62 -19.78
CA GLY A 263 -13.33 11.95 -20.94
C GLY A 263 -14.12 12.14 -22.22
N VAL A 264 -13.70 11.43 -23.26
CA VAL A 264 -14.31 11.51 -24.59
C VAL A 264 -14.84 10.13 -24.98
N ALA A 265 -16.05 10.09 -25.52
CA ALA A 265 -16.67 8.89 -26.05
C ALA A 265 -15.95 8.38 -27.31
N ASP A 266 -15.88 7.06 -27.47
CA ASP A 266 -15.28 6.40 -28.64
C ASP A 266 -16.07 6.66 -29.93
N SER A 267 -15.69 6.04 -31.06
CA SER A 267 -16.36 6.25 -32.35
C SER A 267 -17.84 5.88 -32.35
N ASP A 268 -18.27 4.98 -31.47
CA ASP A 268 -19.65 4.53 -31.34
C ASP A 268 -20.43 5.36 -30.31
N GLY A 269 -19.80 6.39 -29.72
CA GLY A 269 -20.39 7.22 -28.68
C GLY A 269 -20.43 6.55 -27.31
N VAL A 270 -19.57 5.56 -27.06
CA VAL A 270 -19.57 4.77 -25.82
C VAL A 270 -18.41 5.17 -24.90
N VAL A 271 -18.68 5.18 -23.60
CA VAL A 271 -17.69 5.27 -22.52
C VAL A 271 -17.95 4.14 -21.54
N THR A 272 -16.92 3.39 -21.16
CA THR A 272 -17.01 2.34 -20.14
C THR A 272 -16.06 2.66 -18.99
N LEU A 273 -16.58 2.72 -17.77
CA LEU A 273 -15.79 2.99 -16.58
C LEU A 273 -16.28 2.17 -15.37
N GLU A 274 -15.38 1.94 -14.43
CA GLU A 274 -15.68 1.22 -13.18
C GLU A 274 -15.81 2.22 -12.04
N LEU A 275 -16.91 2.15 -11.31
CA LEU A 275 -17.21 3.03 -10.19
C LEU A 275 -17.75 2.24 -9.00
N PRO A 276 -17.56 2.73 -7.77
CA PRO A 276 -18.24 2.14 -6.63
C PRO A 276 -19.75 2.33 -6.74
N TYR A 277 -20.51 1.50 -6.05
CA TYR A 277 -21.96 1.64 -5.93
C TYR A 277 -22.31 3.03 -5.37
N GLY A 278 -23.40 3.61 -5.87
CA GLY A 278 -23.81 4.96 -5.54
C GLY A 278 -24.60 5.64 -6.65
N THR A 279 -25.04 6.86 -6.40
CA THR A 279 -25.80 7.67 -7.35
C THR A 279 -24.90 8.70 -8.01
N TYR A 280 -24.86 8.70 -9.34
CA TYR A 280 -24.00 9.55 -10.14
C TYR A 280 -24.83 10.43 -11.07
N SER A 281 -24.40 11.67 -11.26
CA SER A 281 -24.91 12.53 -12.32
C SER A 281 -23.98 12.43 -13.52
N VAL A 282 -24.50 11.94 -14.63
CA VAL A 282 -23.75 11.78 -15.87
C VAL A 282 -24.22 12.83 -16.85
N SER A 283 -23.28 13.60 -17.40
CA SER A 283 -23.56 14.57 -18.44
C SER A 283 -22.68 14.32 -19.65
N ALA A 284 -23.27 14.49 -20.83
CA ALA A 284 -22.57 14.40 -22.10
C ALA A 284 -22.78 15.69 -22.90
N THR A 285 -21.72 16.21 -23.50
CA THR A 285 -21.76 17.38 -24.37
C THR A 285 -21.13 17.05 -25.72
N TYR A 286 -21.89 17.27 -26.80
CA TYR A 286 -21.43 17.12 -28.17
C TYR A 286 -21.62 18.44 -28.93
N LYS A 287 -20.52 19.09 -29.27
CA LYS A 287 -20.50 20.33 -30.08
C LYS A 287 -21.49 21.41 -29.59
N GLY A 288 -21.54 21.61 -28.27
CA GLY A 288 -22.39 22.63 -27.63
C GLY A 288 -23.82 22.18 -27.30
N VAL A 289 -24.21 20.94 -27.63
CA VAL A 289 -25.48 20.35 -27.21
C VAL A 289 -25.22 19.36 -26.07
N SER A 290 -25.93 19.52 -24.96
CA SER A 290 -25.72 18.72 -23.74
C SER A 290 -26.95 17.90 -23.38
N ALA A 291 -26.73 16.75 -22.75
CA ALA A 291 -27.74 15.96 -22.05
C ALA A 291 -27.18 15.53 -20.70
N SER A 292 -28.06 15.37 -19.70
CA SER A 292 -27.67 14.94 -18.36
C SER A 292 -28.73 13.98 -17.81
N GLN A 293 -28.29 12.95 -17.10
CA GLN A 293 -29.15 12.00 -16.43
C GLN A 293 -28.44 11.44 -15.19
N ASP A 294 -29.22 11.22 -14.13
CA ASP A 294 -28.72 10.56 -12.94
C ASP A 294 -28.89 9.04 -13.07
N VAL A 295 -27.91 8.29 -12.55
CA VAL A 295 -27.88 6.82 -12.56
C VAL A 295 -27.53 6.30 -11.18
N GLU A 296 -28.26 5.28 -10.74
CA GLU A 296 -27.97 4.56 -9.49
C GLU A 296 -27.28 3.24 -9.80
N LEU A 297 -26.10 3.04 -9.24
CA LEU A 297 -25.29 1.83 -9.37
C LEU A 297 -25.45 0.98 -8.12
N SER A 298 -26.18 -0.13 -8.24
CA SER A 298 -26.43 -1.09 -7.15
C SER A 298 -26.15 -2.55 -7.53
N SER A 299 -25.72 -2.79 -8.77
CA SER A 299 -25.35 -4.11 -9.30
C SER A 299 -24.04 -4.03 -10.07
N PRO A 300 -23.28 -5.13 -10.23
CA PRO A 300 -21.95 -5.09 -10.84
C PRO A 300 -22.00 -4.78 -12.34
N THR A 301 -23.10 -5.16 -13.00
CA THR A 301 -23.32 -4.97 -14.43
C THR A 301 -24.70 -4.34 -14.65
N PRO A 302 -24.86 -3.03 -14.39
CA PRO A 302 -26.11 -2.32 -14.68
C PRO A 302 -26.37 -2.29 -16.20
N PRO A 303 -27.63 -2.07 -16.62
CA PRO A 303 -27.92 -1.80 -18.03
C PRO A 303 -27.19 -0.55 -18.52
N PRO A 304 -26.83 -0.46 -19.82
CA PRO A 304 -26.20 0.73 -20.37
C PRO A 304 -27.05 1.98 -20.17
N LEU A 305 -26.44 3.08 -19.74
CA LEU A 305 -27.07 4.39 -19.64
C LEU A 305 -27.11 5.05 -21.02
N GLU A 306 -28.30 5.23 -21.59
CA GLU A 306 -28.47 5.95 -22.85
C GLU A 306 -28.70 7.45 -22.63
N LEU A 307 -27.69 8.27 -22.89
CA LEU A 307 -27.83 9.74 -22.89
C LEU A 307 -28.21 10.23 -24.27
N ARG A 308 -29.50 10.54 -24.45
CA ARG A 308 -30.03 11.07 -25.72
C ARG A 308 -29.92 12.59 -25.75
N THR A 309 -29.12 13.08 -26.69
CA THR A 309 -28.98 14.50 -26.99
C THR A 309 -29.96 14.92 -28.10
N ALA A 310 -30.24 16.21 -28.19
CA ALA A 310 -31.07 16.78 -29.27
C ALA A 310 -30.33 16.91 -30.62
N VAL A 311 -29.10 16.40 -30.72
CA VAL A 311 -28.31 16.46 -31.96
C VAL A 311 -28.98 15.60 -33.02
N PHE A 312 -29.52 16.24 -34.05
CA PHE A 312 -30.19 15.54 -35.13
C PHE A 312 -29.21 15.13 -36.21
N MET A 313 -28.33 16.04 -36.63
CA MET A 313 -27.31 15.78 -37.65
C MET A 313 -26.12 16.72 -37.49
N GLU A 314 -25.03 16.40 -38.17
CA GLU A 314 -23.87 17.27 -38.30
C GLU A 314 -23.76 17.79 -39.73
N LEU A 315 -23.61 19.11 -39.88
CA LEU A 315 -23.41 19.76 -41.18
C LEU A 315 -22.31 20.81 -41.05
N PHE A 316 -21.31 20.77 -41.93
CA PHE A 316 -20.14 21.66 -41.91
C PHE A 316 -19.40 21.71 -40.56
N GLY A 317 -19.30 20.57 -39.88
CA GLY A 317 -18.62 20.47 -38.58
C GLY A 317 -19.43 20.99 -37.39
N ALA A 318 -20.63 21.55 -37.61
CA ALA A 318 -21.54 22.00 -36.56
C ALA A 318 -22.66 20.97 -36.32
N SER A 319 -22.98 20.71 -35.06
CA SER A 319 -24.17 19.94 -34.71
C SER A 319 -25.42 20.80 -34.91
N MET A 320 -26.47 20.21 -35.47
CA MET A 320 -27.78 20.84 -35.65
C MET A 320 -28.85 20.01 -34.95
N THR A 321 -29.70 20.68 -34.18
CA THR A 321 -30.95 20.11 -33.68
C THR A 321 -32.01 20.13 -34.78
N PHE A 322 -33.07 19.34 -34.63
CA PHE A 322 -34.17 19.32 -35.60
C PHE A 322 -34.77 20.71 -35.85
N SER A 323 -34.95 21.50 -34.79
CA SER A 323 -35.46 22.88 -34.90
C SER A 323 -34.52 23.79 -35.70
N THR A 324 -33.20 23.71 -35.45
CA THR A 324 -32.22 24.50 -36.22
C THR A 324 -32.17 24.06 -37.68
N PHE A 325 -32.27 22.76 -37.95
CA PHE A 325 -32.32 22.22 -39.31
C PHE A 325 -33.56 22.72 -40.07
N MET A 326 -34.74 22.69 -39.44
CA MET A 326 -35.97 23.24 -40.02
C MET A 326 -35.85 24.74 -40.30
N LEU A 327 -35.22 25.50 -39.41
CA LEU A 327 -34.96 26.93 -39.62
C LEU A 327 -34.07 27.18 -40.84
N TRP A 328 -33.03 26.38 -41.04
CA TRP A 328 -32.18 26.44 -42.23
C TRP A 328 -32.94 26.13 -43.52
N ILE A 329 -33.82 25.13 -43.53
CA ILE A 329 -34.64 24.83 -44.71
C ILE A 329 -35.54 26.02 -45.06
N ILE A 330 -36.22 26.60 -44.07
CA ILE A 330 -37.09 27.76 -44.28
C ILE A 330 -36.28 28.95 -44.81
N MET A 331 -35.08 29.19 -44.26
CA MET A 331 -34.18 30.26 -44.72
C MET A 331 -33.76 30.06 -46.18
N VAL A 332 -33.38 28.83 -46.57
CA VAL A 332 -33.01 28.51 -47.96
C VAL A 332 -34.20 28.70 -48.90
N VAL A 333 -35.41 28.27 -48.52
CA VAL A 333 -36.63 28.47 -49.33
C VAL A 333 -36.91 29.96 -49.55
N ILE A 334 -36.78 30.79 -48.51
CA ILE A 334 -36.96 32.24 -48.61
C ILE A 334 -35.92 32.85 -49.56
N VAL A 335 -34.65 32.45 -49.46
CA VAL A 335 -33.58 32.93 -50.35
C VAL A 335 -33.86 32.54 -51.79
N VAL A 336 -34.29 31.31 -52.05
CA VAL A 336 -34.64 30.86 -53.41
C VAL A 336 -35.82 31.66 -53.96
N ILE A 337 -36.86 31.90 -53.17
CA ILE A 337 -38.01 32.74 -53.58
C ILE A 337 -37.53 34.16 -53.92
N LEU A 338 -36.68 34.78 -53.09
CA LEU A 338 -36.11 36.10 -53.35
C LEU A 338 -35.28 36.12 -54.64
N LEU A 339 -34.45 35.09 -54.89
CA LEU A 339 -33.68 34.97 -56.13
C LEU A 339 -34.58 34.82 -57.35
N ILE A 340 -35.68 34.07 -57.25
CA ILE A 340 -36.68 33.94 -58.32
C ILE A 340 -37.34 35.30 -58.59
N ILE A 341 -37.75 36.03 -57.54
CA ILE A 341 -38.33 37.38 -57.68
C ILE A 341 -37.34 38.33 -58.36
N ILE A 342 -36.07 38.33 -57.93
CA ILE A 342 -35.01 39.15 -58.54
C ILE A 342 -34.78 38.76 -60.00
N ALA A 343 -34.71 37.47 -60.31
CA ALA A 343 -34.50 36.99 -61.68
C ALA A 343 -35.69 37.30 -62.59
N GLN A 344 -36.92 37.20 -62.06
CA GLN A 344 -38.14 37.59 -62.77
C GLN A 344 -38.16 39.09 -63.04
N GLU A 345 -37.88 39.93 -62.03
CA GLU A 345 -37.81 41.38 -62.18
C GLU A 345 -36.72 41.77 -63.19
N TYR A 346 -35.56 41.13 -63.11
CA TYR A 346 -34.47 41.32 -64.07
C TYR A 346 -34.88 40.93 -65.50
N ASN A 347 -35.60 39.83 -65.68
CA ASN A 347 -36.10 39.40 -66.99
C ASN A 347 -37.12 40.40 -67.56
N ILE A 348 -38.04 40.90 -66.73
CA ILE A 348 -39.02 41.92 -67.13
C ILE A 348 -38.30 43.22 -67.53
N TYR A 349 -37.38 43.70 -66.71
CA TYR A 349 -36.57 44.89 -66.99
C TYR A 349 -35.79 44.74 -68.31
N ARG A 350 -35.13 43.59 -68.52
CA ARG A 350 -34.39 43.29 -69.75
C ARG A 350 -35.29 43.31 -70.98
N ARG A 351 -36.48 42.69 -70.91
CA ARG A 351 -37.45 42.67 -72.02
C ARG A 351 -37.94 44.07 -72.38
N LYS A 352 -38.10 44.97 -71.41
CA LYS A 352 -38.53 46.36 -71.68
C LYS A 352 -37.45 47.21 -72.34
N LYS A 353 -36.16 46.93 -72.14
CA LYS A 353 -35.04 47.70 -72.72
C LYS A 353 -34.57 47.23 -74.11
N LEU A 354 -34.79 45.97 -74.49
CA LEU A 354 -34.36 45.43 -75.78
C LEU A 354 -35.01 46.05 -77.04
N PRO A 355 -36.29 46.48 -77.06
CA PRO A 355 -36.92 47.13 -78.21
C PRO A 355 -36.34 48.50 -78.57
N GLN A 356 -35.50 49.09 -77.72
CA GLN A 356 -34.87 50.40 -77.95
C GLN A 356 -33.46 50.28 -78.57
N LEU A 357 -32.89 49.07 -78.62
CA LEU A 357 -31.55 48.80 -79.19
C LEU A 357 -31.60 48.19 -80.59
N PHE A 358 -32.73 47.62 -81.00
CA PHE A 358 -33.02 47.23 -82.37
C PHE A 358 -34.19 48.08 -82.87
N GLY A 359 -33.91 49.05 -83.73
CA GLY A 359 -34.91 49.93 -84.34
C GLY A 359 -35.99 49.15 -85.11
N PRO A 360 -37.10 49.81 -85.50
CA PRO A 360 -38.22 49.16 -86.18
C PRO A 360 -37.70 48.34 -87.38
N ALA A 361 -38.14 47.07 -87.45
CA ALA A 361 -37.77 46.18 -88.55
C ALA A 361 -38.00 46.89 -89.89
N ALA A 362 -36.95 47.00 -90.71
CA ALA A 362 -37.02 47.64 -92.00
C ALA A 362 -38.17 47.02 -92.83
N PRO A 363 -39.04 47.84 -93.45
CA PRO A 363 -40.19 47.32 -94.17
C PRO A 363 -39.72 46.41 -95.31
N LYS A 364 -40.34 45.24 -95.44
CA LYS A 364 -40.18 44.37 -96.61
C LYS A 364 -40.60 45.18 -97.84
N GLN A 365 -39.64 45.44 -98.73
CA GLN A 365 -39.90 45.94 -100.07
C GLN A 365 -40.81 44.93 -100.76
N LEU A 366 -42.02 45.36 -101.11
CA LEU A 366 -42.86 44.66 -102.09
C LEU A 366 -42.15 44.82 -103.45
N GLU A 367 -41.68 43.71 -104.02
CA GLU A 367 -41.31 43.71 -105.43
C GLU A 367 -42.56 43.96 -106.28
N PRO A 368 -42.55 44.94 -107.20
CA PRO A 368 -43.61 45.09 -108.19
C PRO A 368 -43.41 44.01 -109.26
N GLY A 369 -44.51 43.35 -109.62
CA GLY A 369 -44.49 42.15 -110.45
C GLY A 369 -43.89 42.34 -111.85
N LEU A 370 -43.40 41.21 -112.36
CA LEU A 370 -43.67 40.76 -113.72
C LEU A 370 -43.89 39.25 -113.72
#